data_AF-A0A150NEH8-F1
#
_entry.id   AF-A0A150NEH8-F1
#
_cell.length_a   1.000
_cell.length_b   1.000
_cell.length_c   1.000
_cell.angle_alpha   90.00
_cell.angle_beta   90.00
_cell.angle_gamma   90.00
#
_symmetry.space_group_name_H-M   'P 1'
#
loop_
_entity.id
_entity.type
_entity.pdbx_description
1 polymer ?
#
loop_
_entity_poly.entity_id
_entity_poly.type
_entity_poly.pdbx_seq_one_letter_code
_entity_poly.pdbx_strand_id
1 'polypeptide(L)' 'MVDPDFFRQGIASTLLDFVIKQEPSISEIVVTTGSGNAPAICFYERHGFRAIERIETPEKIELLKLVKRSG' A
#
# COMPACT_ATOMS: atom_id res chain seq x y z
N MET A 1 -8.57 -0.35 6.84
CA MET A 1 -9.62 0.02 5.86
C MET A 1 -10.21 1.35 6.31
N VAL A 2 -10.54 2.25 5.40
CA VAL A 2 -11.31 3.47 5.73
C VAL A 2 -12.76 3.17 5.38
N ASP A 3 -13.70 3.73 6.14
CA ASP A 3 -15.11 3.63 5.81
C ASP A 3 -15.41 4.43 4.50
N PRO A 4 -16.17 3.87 3.54
CA PRO A 4 -16.49 4.54 2.27
C PRO A 4 -17.07 5.95 2.42
N ASP A 5 -17.88 6.20 3.45
CA ASP A 5 -18.50 7.51 3.71
C ASP A 5 -17.44 8.58 4.05
N PHE A 6 -16.24 8.16 4.42
CA PHE A 6 -15.11 9.01 4.78
C PHE A 6 -13.97 8.97 3.75
N PHE A 7 -14.22 8.44 2.55
CA PHE A 7 -13.24 8.44 1.47
C PHE A 7 -12.87 9.86 1.02
N ARG A 8 -11.66 10.00 0.47
CA ARG A 8 -11.11 11.25 -0.07
C ARG A 8 -10.95 12.39 0.95
N GLN A 9 -11.03 12.10 2.25
CA GLN A 9 -10.76 13.05 3.34
C GLN A 9 -9.31 12.99 3.85
N GLY A 10 -8.42 12.24 3.18
CA GLY A 10 -7.01 12.12 3.58
C GLY A 10 -6.72 11.13 4.72
N ILE A 11 -7.74 10.50 5.31
CA ILE A 11 -7.60 9.57 6.45
C ILE A 11 -6.57 8.45 6.17
N ALA A 12 -6.65 7.81 5.00
CA ALA A 12 -5.72 6.75 4.64
C ALA A 12 -4.26 7.23 4.59
N SER A 13 -4.02 8.44 4.08
CA SER A 13 -2.69 9.06 4.05
C SER A 13 -2.19 9.35 5.46
N THR A 14 -3.02 9.94 6.31
CA THR A 14 -2.68 10.21 7.72
C THR A 14 -2.31 8.93 8.47
N LEU A 15 -3.06 7.85 8.27
CA LEU A 15 -2.78 6.56 8.90
C LEU A 15 -1.46 5.96 8.40
N LEU A 16 -1.22 5.99 7.09
CA LEU A 16 0.03 5.47 6.51
C LEU A 16 1.24 6.26 7.03
N ASP A 17 1.17 7.59 7.03
CA ASP A 17 2.24 8.45 7.53
C ASP A 17 2.50 8.21 9.02
N PHE A 18 1.45 8.03 9.81
CA PHE A 18 1.58 7.70 11.22
C PHE A 18 2.36 6.41 11.43
N VAL A 19 1.98 5.33 10.72
CA VAL A 19 2.65 4.02 10.83
C VAL A 19 4.11 4.10 10.39
N ILE A 20 4.41 4.76 9.27
CA ILE A 20 5.80 4.92 8.78
C ILE A 20 6.65 5.65 9.82
N LYS A 21 6.11 6.69 10.45
CA LYS A 21 6.85 7.48 11.46
C LYS A 21 7.14 6.73 12.76
N GLN A 22 6.42 5.64 13.05
CA GLN A 22 6.71 4.82 14.24
C GLN A 22 8.02 4.02 14.10
N GLU A 23 8.46 3.73 12.88
CA GLU A 23 9.64 2.91 12.61
C GLU A 23 10.66 3.68 11.75
N PRO A 24 11.33 4.71 12.31
CA PRO A 24 12.20 5.61 11.56
C PRO A 24 13.46 4.94 11.00
N SER A 25 13.84 3.77 11.52
CA SER A 25 15.00 2.98 11.07
C SER A 25 14.66 1.96 10.00
N ILE A 26 13.41 1.88 9.54
CA ILE A 26 13.00 0.90 8.52
C ILE A 26 13.59 1.30 7.16
N SER A 27 14.34 0.38 6.55
CA SER A 27 14.94 0.57 5.22
C SER A 27 13.99 0.18 4.08
N GLU A 28 13.01 -0.67 4.37
CA GLU A 28 12.06 -1.19 3.38
C GLU A 28 10.68 -1.43 4.01
N ILE A 29 9.64 -1.01 3.31
CA ILE A 29 8.24 -1.27 3.65
C ILE A 29 7.59 -1.98 2.47
N VAL A 30 7.02 -3.15 2.74
CA VAL A 30 6.35 -3.98 1.75
C VAL A 30 4.86 -3.99 2.04
N VAL A 31 4.04 -3.80 1.00
CA VAL A 31 2.59 -3.94 1.04
C VAL A 31 2.14 -4.87 -0.06
N THR A 32 1.01 -5.55 0.16
CA THR A 32 0.36 -6.40 -0.84
C THR A 32 -1.09 -5.98 -0.96
N THR A 33 -1.60 -5.94 -2.18
CA THR A 33 -3.02 -5.68 -2.47
C THR A 33 -3.49 -6.58 -3.60
N GLY A 34 -4.80 -6.79 -3.77
CA GLY A 34 -5.31 -7.45 -4.98
C GLY A 34 -4.90 -6.67 -6.24
N SER A 35 -4.47 -7.37 -7.29
CA SER A 35 -4.03 -6.78 -8.55
C SER A 35 -5.12 -5.98 -9.27
N GLY A 36 -6.40 -6.28 -8.98
CA GLY A 36 -7.55 -5.51 -9.48
C GLY A 36 -7.94 -4.29 -8.62
N ASN A 37 -7.28 -4.07 -7.47
CA ASN A 37 -7.62 -2.97 -6.56
C ASN A 37 -6.91 -1.67 -6.99
N ALA A 38 -7.32 -1.13 -8.14
CA ALA A 38 -6.76 0.11 -8.68
C ALA A 38 -6.72 1.29 -7.68
N PRO A 39 -7.76 1.52 -6.84
CA PRO A 39 -7.70 2.56 -5.82
C PRO A 39 -6.54 2.41 -4.83
N ALA A 40 -6.28 1.19 -4.34
CA ALA A 40 -5.19 0.92 -3.42
C ALA A 40 -3.82 1.02 -4.10
N ILE A 41 -3.69 0.50 -5.33
CA ILE A 41 -2.46 0.59 -6.11
C ILE A 41 -2.07 2.06 -6.32
N CYS A 42 -2.99 2.88 -6.85
CA CYS A 42 -2.74 4.31 -7.04
C CYS A 42 -2.49 5.04 -5.71
N PHE A 43 -3.14 4.62 -4.62
CA PHE A 43 -2.88 5.18 -3.30
C PHE A 43 -1.42 4.92 -2.87
N TYR A 44 -0.94 3.69 -2.93
CA TYR A 44 0.43 3.35 -2.53
C TYR A 44 1.47 4.00 -3.45
N GLU A 45 1.25 3.99 -4.77
CA GLU A 45 2.16 4.64 -5.73
C GLU A 45 2.33 6.13 -5.45
N ARG A 46 1.24 6.86 -5.13
CA ARG A 46 1.31 8.27 -4.73
C ARG A 46 2.11 8.50 -3.44
N HIS A 47 2.25 7.50 -2.58
CA HIS A 47 3.05 7.58 -1.36
C HIS A 47 4.48 7.03 -1.55
N GLY A 48 4.92 6.83 -2.78
CA GLY A 48 6.29 6.46 -3.13
C GLY A 48 6.57 4.95 -3.11
N PHE A 49 5.53 4.12 -3.03
CA PHE A 49 5.67 2.69 -3.26
C PHE A 49 5.80 2.39 -4.76
N ARG A 50 6.42 1.27 -5.09
CA ARG A 50 6.57 0.79 -6.48
C ARG A 50 6.22 -0.69 -6.55
N ALA A 51 5.45 -1.08 -7.56
CA ALA A 51 5.16 -2.48 -7.85
C ALA A 51 6.46 -3.26 -8.13
N ILE A 52 6.58 -4.46 -7.55
CA ILE A 52 7.76 -5.32 -7.74
C ILE A 52 7.44 -6.75 -8.15
N GLU A 53 6.24 -7.25 -7.84
CA GLU A 53 5.92 -8.66 -8.04
C GLU A 53 4.41 -8.87 -8.11
N ARG A 54 3.98 -9.77 -8.99
CA ARG A 54 2.62 -10.33 -8.99
C ARG A 54 2.67 -11.74 -8.45
N ILE A 55 1.73 -12.07 -7.56
CA ILE A 55 1.65 -13.36 -6.88
C ILE A 55 0.27 -13.93 -7.18
N GLU A 56 0.21 -15.11 -7.78
CA GLU A 56 -1.04 -15.88 -7.86
C GLU A 56 -1.13 -16.78 -6.62
N THR A 57 -2.21 -16.65 -5.85
CA THR A 57 -2.45 -17.51 -4.69
C THR A 57 -3.04 -18.86 -5.13
N PRO A 58 -3.01 -19.90 -4.28
CA PRO A 58 -3.65 -21.19 -4.58
C PRO A 58 -5.15 -21.07 -4.92
N GLU A 59 -5.81 -20.03 -4.42
CA GLU A 59 -7.20 -19.68 -4.68
C GLU A 59 -7.42 -18.92 -6.00
N LYS A 60 -6.38 -18.80 -6.85
CA LYS A 60 -6.39 -18.06 -8.13
C LYS A 60 -6.69 -16.57 -7.98
N ILE A 61 -6.28 -15.99 -6.86
CA ILE A 61 -6.34 -14.54 -6.66
C ILE A 61 -4.98 -13.96 -7.05
N GLU A 62 -4.99 -12.99 -7.97
CA GLU A 62 -3.79 -12.21 -8.25
C GLU A 62 -3.61 -11.11 -7.20
N LEU A 63 -2.46 -11.13 -6.54
CA LEU A 63 -1.97 -10.08 -5.66
C LEU A 63 -0.82 -9.32 -6.33
N LEU A 64 -0.72 -8.03 -6.02
CA LEU A 64 0.38 -7.16 -6.39
C LEU A 64 1.12 -6.75 -5.13
N LYS A 65 2.43 -7.00 -5.12
CA LYS A 65 3.36 -6.57 -4.09
C LYS A 65 4.00 -5.24 -4.51
N LEU A 66 4.01 -4.28 -3.58
CA LEU A 66 4.67 -2.99 -3.76
C LEU A 66 5.65 -2.73 -2.62
N VAL A 67 6.70 -1.98 -2.92
CA VAL A 67 7.76 -1.66 -1.98
C VAL A 67 8.04 -0.16 -1.93
N LYS A 68 8.29 0.36 -0.73
CA LYS A 68 8.89 1.67 -0.50
C LYS A 68 10.21 1.47 0.24
N ARG A 69 11.30 2.01 -0.30
CA ARG A 69 12.62 1.95 0.33
C ARG A 69 13.00 3.33 0.84
N SER A 70 13.53 3.39 2.06
CA SER A 70 14.16 4.60 2.59
C SER A 70 15.55 4.70 1.96
N GLY A 71 15.83 5.84 1.28
CA GLY A 71 17.13 6.12 0.67
C GLY A 71 18.13 6.66 1.68
#